data_AF-A0AA47N3W8-F1
#
_entry.id   AF-A0AA47N3W8-F1
#
_cell.length_a   1.000
_cell.length_b   1.000
_cell.length_c   1.000
_cell.angle_alpha   90.00
_cell.angle_beta   90.00
_cell.angle_gamma   90.00
#
_symmetry.space_group_name_H-M   'P 1'
#
loop_
_entity.id
_entity.type
_entity.pdbx_description
1 polymer ?
#
loop_
_entity_poly.entity_id
_entity_poly.type
_entity_poly.pdbx_seq_one_letter_code
_entity_poly.pdbx_strand_id
1 'polypeptide(L)'
;MAIPSKKAKTGDETVVGHLHSVSPIKTSRQNARYFEAMLQTGREEYNRVVCFASEKRTQFLQAAENSQAVKLVGTRKGVSYSNPGGYDILVSSHSRLDVAGDLSFPRRVPRDTDRMTIAEVLALGPRQRVGVIEVRVLQATASKVVQVQGTPVELKSFEVCDQTAQTGVTVWDRLIPLVQEGNCYRFETLTTRKEGDRTVLCTTLSTVITITTTEVGQPASLRPVTARADETVRGPVTGVQIVAKPRCRRCHAGQENLLIKLSTHRCERCAILQHTAAYMVSYSGVLIVIGRDGEERSMTLTNSAVLTYVKDHSLSSSALDVSALEETVIATPELEVTVNHDGMVVRFAALDGEAVAVQSGQGNVVLDTEEASTSYAVGGDFEGVAELLYED
;
A
#
# COMPACT_ATOMS: atom_id res chain seq x y z
N MET A 1 -3.31 -17.62 -51.93
CA MET A 1 -4.36 -17.79 -50.91
C MET A 1 -3.87 -18.82 -49.91
N ALA A 2 -3.38 -18.37 -48.74
CA ALA A 2 -2.86 -19.25 -47.71
C ALA A 2 -3.95 -19.53 -46.66
N ILE A 3 -4.23 -20.80 -46.46
CA ILE A 3 -5.19 -21.33 -45.49
C ILE A 3 -4.66 -21.03 -44.08
N PRO A 4 -5.41 -20.39 -43.18
CA PRO A 4 -4.95 -20.17 -41.81
C PRO A 4 -4.94 -21.51 -41.05
N SER A 5 -3.78 -21.85 -40.52
CA SER A 5 -3.50 -23.03 -39.72
C SER A 5 -4.43 -23.08 -38.51
N LYS A 6 -5.07 -24.24 -38.33
CA LYS A 6 -5.94 -24.58 -37.20
C LYS A 6 -5.30 -24.18 -35.87
N LYS A 7 -5.98 -23.32 -35.10
CA LYS A 7 -5.71 -23.11 -33.68
C LYS A 7 -5.71 -24.47 -32.98
N ALA A 8 -4.62 -24.79 -32.29
CA ALA A 8 -4.53 -25.96 -31.44
C ALA A 8 -5.69 -25.96 -30.43
N LYS A 9 -6.49 -27.02 -30.46
CA LYS A 9 -7.64 -27.25 -29.58
C LYS A 9 -7.09 -27.57 -28.19
N THR A 10 -6.92 -26.55 -27.33
CA THR A 10 -6.47 -26.72 -25.95
C THR A 10 -7.59 -27.41 -25.16
N GLY A 11 -7.30 -28.59 -24.61
CA GLY A 11 -8.27 -29.45 -23.93
C GLY A 11 -8.98 -28.76 -22.76
N ASP A 12 -10.23 -29.17 -22.55
CA ASP A 12 -11.05 -28.77 -21.42
C ASP A 12 -10.52 -29.53 -20.18
N GLU A 13 -9.65 -28.90 -19.41
CA GLU A 13 -8.97 -29.58 -18.30
C GLU A 13 -9.72 -29.37 -16.98
N THR A 14 -9.78 -30.43 -16.18
CA THR A 14 -10.36 -30.41 -14.84
C THR A 14 -9.25 -30.45 -13.80
N VAL A 15 -9.28 -29.53 -12.84
CA VAL A 15 -8.31 -29.48 -11.74
C VAL A 15 -9.05 -29.51 -10.42
N VAL A 16 -8.56 -30.30 -9.46
CA VAL A 16 -9.16 -30.46 -8.14
C VAL A 16 -8.15 -30.00 -7.08
N GLY A 17 -8.62 -29.34 -6.04
CA GLY A 17 -7.76 -28.88 -4.97
C GLY A 17 -8.46 -28.08 -3.88
N HIS A 18 -7.70 -27.69 -2.86
CA HIS A 18 -8.18 -26.75 -1.84
C HIS A 18 -7.87 -25.31 -2.27
N LEU A 19 -8.88 -24.44 -2.24
CA LEU A 19 -8.69 -23.02 -2.47
C LEU A 19 -8.06 -22.34 -1.26
N HIS A 20 -7.14 -21.45 -1.58
CA HIS A 20 -6.46 -20.56 -0.65
C HIS A 20 -6.65 -19.12 -1.12
N SER A 21 -5.93 -18.19 -0.49
CA SER A 21 -5.97 -16.74 -0.68
C SER A 21 -6.53 -16.26 -2.04
N VAL A 22 -7.60 -15.48 -2.01
CA VAL A 22 -8.24 -14.91 -3.20
C VAL A 22 -7.98 -13.41 -3.26
N SER A 23 -7.39 -12.93 -4.36
CA SER A 23 -7.05 -11.52 -4.52
C SER A 23 -8.28 -10.64 -4.73
N PRO A 24 -8.17 -9.31 -4.49
CA PRO A 24 -9.11 -8.34 -5.04
C PRO A 24 -9.21 -8.45 -6.58
N ILE A 25 -10.30 -7.92 -7.15
CA ILE A 25 -10.45 -7.83 -8.60
C ILE A 25 -9.45 -6.80 -9.13
N LYS A 26 -8.58 -7.25 -10.03
CA LYS A 26 -7.60 -6.47 -10.78
C LYS A 26 -8.14 -6.15 -12.17
N THR A 27 -7.60 -5.11 -12.79
CA THR A 27 -7.88 -4.76 -14.19
C THR A 27 -6.60 -4.95 -15.00
N SER A 28 -6.68 -5.68 -16.11
CA SER A 28 -5.55 -5.90 -17.02
C SER A 28 -5.27 -4.66 -17.88
N ARG A 29 -4.13 -4.67 -18.59
CA ARG A 29 -3.81 -3.62 -19.58
C ARG A 29 -4.84 -3.50 -20.71
N GLN A 30 -5.57 -4.58 -21.01
CA GLN A 30 -6.64 -4.60 -22.01
C GLN A 30 -8.03 -4.33 -21.39
N ASN A 31 -8.07 -3.73 -20.19
CA ASN A 31 -9.28 -3.42 -19.44
C ASN A 31 -10.14 -4.62 -19.00
N ALA A 32 -9.69 -5.86 -19.25
CA ALA A 32 -10.36 -7.06 -18.73
C ALA A 32 -10.19 -7.17 -17.21
N ARG A 33 -11.29 -7.44 -16.50
CA ARG A 33 -11.32 -7.65 -15.04
C ARG A 33 -10.97 -9.10 -14.73
N TYR A 34 -10.08 -9.31 -13.76
CA TYR A 34 -9.68 -10.66 -13.34
C TYR A 34 -9.33 -10.67 -11.85
N PHE A 35 -9.31 -11.84 -11.24
CA PHE A 35 -8.74 -12.02 -9.91
C PHE A 35 -7.86 -13.26 -9.89
N GLU A 36 -7.04 -13.37 -8.87
CA GLU A 36 -6.13 -14.49 -8.68
C GLU A 36 -6.51 -15.26 -7.42
N ALA A 37 -6.33 -16.58 -7.45
CA ALA A 37 -6.41 -17.42 -6.27
C ALA A 37 -5.23 -18.38 -6.25
N MET A 38 -5.00 -19.03 -5.11
CA MET A 38 -4.03 -20.11 -5.01
C MET A 38 -4.79 -21.42 -4.79
N LEU A 39 -4.45 -22.45 -5.55
CA LEU A 39 -5.07 -23.78 -5.46
C LEU A 39 -4.01 -24.81 -5.09
N GLN A 40 -4.22 -25.49 -3.97
CA GLN A 40 -3.40 -26.62 -3.58
C GLN A 40 -3.88 -27.88 -4.31
N THR A 41 -3.07 -28.39 -5.23
CA THR A 41 -3.40 -29.56 -6.06
C THR A 41 -2.73 -30.85 -5.58
N GLY A 42 -1.86 -30.75 -4.57
CA GLY A 42 -1.18 -31.89 -3.95
C GLY A 42 -0.74 -31.58 -2.52
N ARG A 43 0.06 -32.46 -1.90
CA ARG A 43 0.52 -32.27 -0.51
C ARG A 43 1.35 -30.99 -0.31
N GLU A 44 2.22 -30.67 -1.27
CA GLU A 44 3.06 -29.46 -1.27
C GLU A 44 3.07 -28.77 -2.65
N GLU A 45 2.03 -29.01 -3.45
CA GLU A 45 1.91 -28.44 -4.78
C GLU A 45 0.83 -27.35 -4.79
N TYR A 46 1.24 -26.14 -5.14
CA TYR A 46 0.40 -24.96 -5.21
C TYR A 46 0.46 -24.38 -6.60
N ASN A 47 -0.70 -24.19 -7.21
CA ASN A 47 -0.84 -23.61 -8.53
C ASN A 47 -1.62 -22.29 -8.45
N ARG A 48 -1.13 -21.27 -9.15
CA ARG A 48 -1.83 -19.99 -9.26
C ARG A 48 -3.01 -20.15 -10.20
N VAL A 49 -4.18 -19.73 -9.74
CA VAL A 49 -5.41 -19.66 -10.53
C VAL A 49 -5.63 -18.22 -10.95
N VAL A 50 -5.82 -17.96 -12.23
CA VAL A 50 -6.18 -16.65 -12.78
C VAL A 50 -7.59 -16.75 -13.35
N CYS A 51 -8.54 -16.06 -12.73
CA CYS A 51 -9.93 -16.08 -13.13
C CYS A 51 -10.33 -14.78 -13.83
N PHE A 52 -10.69 -14.88 -15.11
CA PHE A 52 -11.18 -13.75 -15.93
C PHE A 52 -12.69 -13.51 -15.79
N ALA A 53 -13.39 -14.34 -15.01
CA ALA A 53 -14.81 -14.24 -14.71
C ALA A 53 -15.01 -13.59 -13.32
N SER A 54 -14.98 -12.26 -13.27
CA SER A 54 -14.96 -11.50 -12.02
C SER A 54 -16.16 -11.75 -11.10
N GLU A 55 -17.30 -12.14 -11.67
CA GLU A 55 -18.54 -12.54 -11.01
C GLU A 55 -18.38 -13.79 -10.14
N LYS A 56 -17.43 -14.68 -10.45
CA LYS A 56 -17.17 -15.90 -9.66
C LYS A 56 -16.37 -15.64 -8.39
N ARG A 57 -15.88 -14.42 -8.15
CA ARG A 57 -14.99 -14.11 -7.01
C ARG A 57 -15.65 -14.43 -5.66
N THR A 58 -16.94 -14.17 -5.49
CA THR A 58 -17.65 -14.44 -4.24
C THR A 58 -17.68 -15.93 -3.93
N GLN A 59 -17.91 -16.77 -4.93
CA GLN A 59 -17.89 -18.23 -4.79
C GLN A 59 -16.49 -18.73 -4.41
N PHE A 60 -15.44 -18.20 -5.04
CA PHE A 60 -14.05 -18.53 -4.70
C PHE A 60 -13.68 -18.11 -3.28
N LEU A 61 -14.15 -16.93 -2.83
CA LEU A 61 -13.93 -16.47 -1.46
C LEU A 61 -14.61 -17.38 -0.44
N GLN A 62 -15.89 -17.69 -0.65
CA GLN A 62 -16.65 -18.59 0.23
C GLN A 62 -16.00 -19.98 0.30
N ALA A 63 -15.57 -20.53 -0.84
CA ALA A 63 -14.89 -21.83 -0.86
C ALA A 63 -13.54 -21.79 -0.12
N ALA A 64 -12.79 -20.70 -0.22
CA ALA A 64 -11.53 -20.52 0.50
C ALA A 64 -11.73 -20.35 2.02
N GLU A 65 -12.73 -19.56 2.43
CA GLU A 65 -13.08 -19.31 3.83
C GLU A 65 -13.61 -20.58 4.52
N ASN A 66 -14.48 -21.32 3.84
CA ASN A 66 -15.04 -22.58 4.33
C ASN A 66 -14.05 -23.76 4.24
N SER A 67 -12.81 -23.52 3.81
CA SER A 67 -11.77 -24.55 3.61
C SER A 67 -12.23 -25.72 2.73
N GLN A 68 -13.13 -25.44 1.78
CA GLN A 68 -13.80 -26.45 0.98
C GLN A 68 -12.91 -26.94 -0.17
N ALA A 69 -12.92 -28.24 -0.43
CA ALA A 69 -12.31 -28.80 -1.63
C ALA A 69 -13.15 -28.43 -2.85
N VAL A 70 -12.49 -27.98 -3.93
CA VAL A 70 -13.16 -27.57 -5.16
C VAL A 70 -12.64 -28.31 -6.38
N LYS A 71 -13.53 -28.50 -7.34
CA LYS A 71 -13.26 -29.03 -8.67
C LYS A 71 -13.53 -27.93 -9.69
N LEU A 72 -12.46 -27.45 -10.34
CA LEU A 72 -12.54 -26.50 -11.42
C LEU A 72 -12.64 -27.28 -12.75
N VAL A 73 -13.78 -27.17 -13.42
CA VAL A 73 -14.06 -27.84 -14.70
C VAL A 73 -13.93 -26.82 -15.84
N GLY A 74 -13.33 -27.25 -16.94
CA GLY A 74 -13.16 -26.45 -18.15
C GLY A 74 -12.16 -25.32 -17.98
N THR A 75 -11.03 -25.64 -17.36
CA THR A 75 -9.89 -24.74 -17.17
C THR A 75 -8.85 -24.96 -18.27
N ARG A 76 -7.91 -24.01 -18.39
CA ARG A 76 -6.74 -24.14 -19.27
C ARG A 76 -5.46 -23.97 -18.47
N LYS A 77 -4.45 -24.79 -18.73
CA LYS A 77 -3.11 -24.56 -18.21
C LYS A 77 -2.35 -23.57 -19.10
N GLY A 78 -1.92 -22.46 -18.52
CA GLY A 78 -1.02 -21.51 -19.14
C GLY A 78 0.41 -21.67 -18.60
N VAL A 79 1.39 -21.21 -19.35
CA VAL A 79 2.77 -21.13 -18.86
C VAL A 79 2.80 -20.22 -17.63
N SER A 80 3.34 -20.73 -16.51
CA SER A 80 3.51 -19.89 -15.33
C SER A 80 4.68 -18.93 -15.54
N TYR A 81 4.43 -17.64 -15.42
CA TYR A 81 5.50 -16.64 -15.41
C TYR A 81 6.28 -16.62 -14.09
N SER A 82 5.72 -17.23 -13.04
CA SER A 82 6.24 -17.16 -11.69
C SER A 82 7.12 -18.38 -11.38
N ASN A 83 6.78 -19.55 -11.91
CA ASN A 83 7.52 -20.80 -11.71
C ASN A 83 8.05 -21.33 -13.05
N PRO A 84 9.37 -21.27 -13.33
CA PRO A 84 9.99 -21.84 -14.52
C PRO A 84 9.92 -23.37 -14.48
N GLY A 85 8.82 -23.94 -14.97
CA GLY A 85 8.50 -25.38 -14.90
C GLY A 85 7.10 -25.68 -14.40
N GLY A 86 6.40 -24.69 -13.83
CA GLY A 86 5.00 -24.79 -13.41
C GLY A 86 4.02 -24.25 -14.45
N TYR A 87 2.72 -24.36 -14.12
CA TYR A 87 1.64 -23.81 -14.94
C TYR A 87 0.68 -22.98 -14.09
N ASP A 88 0.09 -21.95 -14.72
CA ASP A 88 -1.02 -21.19 -14.14
C ASP A 88 -2.35 -21.79 -14.63
N ILE A 89 -3.34 -21.90 -13.76
CA ILE A 89 -4.68 -22.40 -14.10
C ILE A 89 -5.54 -21.22 -14.51
N LEU A 90 -5.94 -21.15 -15.77
CA LEU A 90 -6.77 -20.09 -16.32
C LEU A 90 -8.24 -20.50 -16.26
N VAL A 91 -9.04 -19.70 -15.58
CA VAL A 91 -10.49 -19.86 -15.40
C VAL A 91 -11.21 -18.78 -16.21
N SER A 92 -12.15 -19.20 -17.04
CA SER A 92 -12.96 -18.32 -17.90
C SER A 92 -14.42 -18.32 -17.45
N SER A 93 -15.28 -17.57 -18.14
CA SER A 93 -16.73 -17.54 -17.87
C SER A 93 -17.38 -18.93 -17.98
N HIS A 94 -16.94 -19.74 -18.94
CA HIS A 94 -17.44 -21.10 -19.21
C HIS A 94 -16.96 -22.14 -18.20
N SER A 95 -15.90 -21.84 -17.44
CA SER A 95 -15.35 -22.75 -16.44
C SER A 95 -16.29 -22.84 -15.24
N ARG A 96 -16.48 -24.02 -14.66
CA ARG A 96 -17.36 -24.23 -13.50
C ARG A 96 -16.53 -24.53 -12.25
N LEU A 97 -17.01 -24.04 -11.11
CA LEU A 97 -16.47 -24.39 -9.80
C LEU A 97 -17.52 -25.26 -9.12
N ASP A 98 -17.19 -26.53 -8.98
CA ASP A 98 -18.00 -27.51 -8.28
C ASP A 98 -17.34 -27.85 -6.94
N VAL A 99 -18.14 -28.31 -5.98
CA VAL A 99 -17.62 -28.87 -4.73
C VAL A 99 -16.97 -30.22 -5.05
N ALA A 100 -15.73 -30.39 -4.64
CA ALA A 100 -15.07 -31.70 -4.69
C ALA A 100 -15.39 -32.48 -3.41
N GLY A 101 -15.42 -33.81 -3.52
CA GLY A 101 -15.42 -34.69 -2.35
C GLY A 101 -14.04 -34.70 -1.66
N ASP A 102 -13.83 -35.67 -0.77
CA ASP A 102 -12.59 -35.80 -0.02
C ASP A 102 -11.37 -35.97 -0.94
N LEU A 103 -10.34 -35.16 -0.71
CA LEU A 103 -9.08 -35.23 -1.43
C LEU A 103 -8.09 -36.15 -0.71
N SER A 104 -7.19 -36.77 -1.48
CA SER A 104 -6.16 -37.69 -0.95
C SER A 104 -5.05 -36.99 -0.15
N PHE A 105 -5.13 -35.68 0.01
CA PHE A 105 -4.19 -34.86 0.76
C PHE A 105 -4.95 -33.83 1.61
N PRO A 106 -4.48 -33.56 2.84
CA PRO A 106 -5.10 -32.55 3.68
C PRO A 106 -4.80 -31.14 3.15
N ARG A 107 -5.71 -30.22 3.43
CA ARG A 107 -5.47 -28.78 3.23
C ARG A 107 -4.26 -28.36 4.07
N ARG A 108 -3.26 -27.76 3.43
CA ARG A 108 -2.10 -27.12 4.06
C ARG A 108 -2.02 -25.68 3.60
N VAL A 109 -1.88 -24.75 4.54
CA VAL A 109 -1.72 -23.33 4.23
C VAL A 109 -0.44 -23.15 3.40
N PRO A 110 -0.45 -22.37 2.32
CA PRO A 110 0.75 -22.10 1.54
C PRO A 110 1.87 -21.49 2.39
N ARG A 111 3.12 -21.86 2.09
CA ARG A 111 4.34 -21.36 2.76
C ARG A 111 4.52 -19.83 2.65
N ASP A 112 3.68 -19.13 1.88
CA ASP A 112 3.56 -17.66 1.83
C ASP A 112 3.28 -17.00 3.20
N THR A 113 3.06 -17.78 4.27
CA THR A 113 2.94 -17.29 5.65
C THR A 113 4.15 -17.64 6.52
N ASP A 114 5.04 -18.52 6.05
CA ASP A 114 6.23 -18.90 6.78
C ASP A 114 7.28 -17.79 6.69
N ARG A 115 8.12 -17.74 7.71
CA ARG A 115 9.25 -16.80 7.76
C ARG A 115 10.27 -17.21 6.69
N MET A 116 10.71 -16.25 5.88
CA MET A 116 11.73 -16.43 4.85
C MET A 116 12.94 -15.57 5.13
N THR A 117 14.09 -16.04 4.67
CA THR A 117 15.36 -15.29 4.61
C THR A 117 15.51 -14.59 3.26
N ILE A 118 16.37 -13.57 3.17
CA ILE A 118 16.63 -12.88 1.92
C ILE A 118 17.28 -13.83 0.90
N ALA A 119 18.13 -14.77 1.33
CA ALA A 119 18.72 -15.76 0.42
C ALA A 119 17.65 -16.63 -0.27
N GLU A 120 16.64 -17.09 0.47
CA GLU A 120 15.51 -17.85 -0.08
C GLU A 120 14.67 -17.00 -1.04
N VAL A 121 14.43 -15.73 -0.70
CA VAL A 121 13.74 -14.77 -1.56
C VAL A 121 14.47 -14.57 -2.89
N LEU A 122 15.80 -14.47 -2.86
CA LEU A 122 16.61 -14.28 -4.06
C LEU A 122 16.55 -15.49 -5.00
N ALA A 123 16.30 -16.69 -4.47
CA ALA A 123 16.10 -17.91 -5.26
C ALA A 123 14.70 -17.97 -5.92
N LEU A 124 13.76 -17.12 -5.53
CA LEU A 124 12.43 -17.09 -6.13
C LEU A 124 12.44 -16.47 -7.54
N GLY A 125 11.55 -16.98 -8.39
CA GLY A 125 11.21 -16.37 -9.67
C GLY A 125 10.49 -15.02 -9.51
N PRO A 126 10.33 -14.24 -10.60
CA PRO A 126 9.61 -12.96 -10.56
C PRO A 126 8.12 -13.15 -10.26
N ARG A 127 7.50 -12.13 -9.64
CA ARG A 127 6.06 -12.07 -9.29
C ARG A 127 5.61 -13.17 -8.33
N GLN A 128 6.55 -13.76 -7.60
CA GLN A 128 6.24 -14.69 -6.53
C GLN A 128 5.86 -13.93 -5.28
N ARG A 129 4.94 -14.50 -4.51
CA ARG A 129 4.66 -14.01 -3.16
C ARG A 129 5.80 -14.41 -2.25
N VAL A 130 6.13 -13.49 -1.36
CA VAL A 130 7.15 -13.70 -0.35
C VAL A 130 6.45 -13.82 0.99
N GLY A 131 6.90 -14.79 1.78
CA GLY A 131 6.48 -14.97 3.15
C GLY A 131 6.85 -13.80 4.05
N VAL A 132 6.78 -14.01 5.36
CA VAL A 132 7.17 -12.98 6.32
C VAL A 132 8.69 -12.83 6.28
N ILE A 133 9.19 -11.61 6.11
CA ILE A 133 10.63 -11.34 6.22
C ILE A 133 10.89 -10.28 7.29
N GLU A 134 11.99 -10.46 8.02
CA GLU A 134 12.51 -9.47 8.97
C GLU A 134 13.84 -8.96 8.41
N VAL A 135 13.90 -7.65 8.16
CA VAL A 135 15.03 -7.03 7.48
C VAL A 135 15.45 -5.75 8.18
N ARG A 136 16.75 -5.44 8.12
CA ARG A 136 17.29 -4.13 8.46
C ARG A 136 17.35 -3.27 7.21
N VAL A 137 16.88 -2.02 7.31
CA VAL A 137 17.00 -1.02 6.24
C VAL A 137 18.37 -0.39 6.32
N LEU A 138 19.13 -0.50 5.24
CA LEU A 138 20.49 0.02 5.16
C LEU A 138 20.48 1.46 4.67
N GLN A 139 19.93 1.67 3.48
CA GLN A 139 19.96 2.97 2.81
C GLN A 139 18.80 3.10 1.83
N ALA A 140 18.25 4.28 1.70
CA ALA A 140 17.28 4.60 0.67
C ALA A 140 17.95 5.09 -0.62
N THR A 141 17.26 4.84 -1.72
CA THR A 141 17.54 5.44 -3.02
C THR A 141 16.56 6.59 -3.28
N ALA A 142 16.83 7.39 -4.31
CA ALA A 142 15.99 8.51 -4.70
C ALA A 142 14.53 8.10 -4.97
N SER A 143 13.59 8.89 -4.45
CA SER A 143 12.15 8.77 -4.80
C SER A 143 11.95 9.00 -6.30
N LYS A 144 10.99 8.27 -6.88
CA LYS A 144 10.54 8.43 -8.26
C LYS A 144 9.02 8.48 -8.30
N VAL A 145 8.48 9.24 -9.25
CA VAL A 145 7.04 9.22 -9.54
C VAL A 145 6.80 8.50 -10.85
N VAL A 146 5.89 7.53 -10.86
CA VAL A 146 5.53 6.76 -12.06
C VAL A 146 4.03 6.79 -12.30
N GLN A 147 3.63 6.71 -13.56
CA GLN A 147 2.22 6.69 -13.96
C GLN A 147 1.65 5.27 -13.86
N VAL A 148 0.75 5.05 -12.91
CA VAL A 148 0.02 3.79 -12.73
C VAL A 148 -1.44 4.01 -13.07
N GLN A 149 -1.90 3.46 -14.20
CA GLN A 149 -3.28 3.63 -14.69
C GLN A 149 -3.69 5.11 -14.81
N GLY A 150 -2.78 5.96 -15.28
CA GLY A 150 -3.01 7.40 -15.42
C GLY A 150 -2.92 8.20 -14.12
N THR A 151 -2.61 7.55 -12.99
CA THR A 151 -2.38 8.23 -11.72
C THR A 151 -0.88 8.29 -11.41
N PRO A 152 -0.30 9.46 -11.09
CA PRO A 152 1.07 9.53 -10.58
C PRO A 152 1.12 8.86 -9.21
N VAL A 153 2.07 7.94 -9.03
CA VAL A 153 2.30 7.23 -7.76
C VAL A 153 3.79 7.30 -7.45
N GLU A 154 4.10 7.69 -6.22
CA GLU A 154 5.47 7.69 -5.72
C GLU A 154 5.94 6.26 -5.42
N LEU A 155 7.17 5.96 -5.78
CA LEU A 155 7.91 4.78 -5.34
C LEU A 155 9.27 5.23 -4.81
N LYS A 156 9.73 4.56 -3.75
CA LYS A 156 11.08 4.72 -3.20
C LYS A 156 11.68 3.35 -2.99
N SER A 157 12.92 3.14 -3.43
CA SER A 157 13.60 1.86 -3.21
C SER A 157 14.57 1.96 -2.05
N PHE A 158 14.64 0.91 -1.25
CA PHE A 158 15.53 0.81 -0.10
C PHE A 158 16.38 -0.44 -0.26
N GLU A 159 17.66 -0.36 0.09
CA GLU A 159 18.50 -1.54 0.23
C GLU A 159 18.32 -2.09 1.65
N VAL A 160 18.02 -3.38 1.72
CA VAL A 160 17.70 -4.09 2.95
C VAL A 160 18.54 -5.35 3.06
N CYS A 161 18.82 -5.77 4.29
CA CYS A 161 19.57 -7.00 4.53
C CYS A 161 19.02 -7.80 5.73
N ASP A 162 19.40 -9.06 5.76
CA ASP A 162 19.33 -9.94 6.92
C ASP A 162 20.69 -10.64 7.09
N GLN A 163 20.79 -11.63 7.99
CA GLN A 163 22.03 -12.37 8.19
C GLN A 163 22.49 -13.17 6.95
N THR A 164 21.60 -13.43 5.99
CA THR A 164 21.83 -14.32 4.86
C THR A 164 22.25 -13.58 3.59
N ALA A 165 21.65 -12.42 3.31
CA ALA A 165 21.88 -11.68 2.07
C ALA A 165 21.40 -10.22 2.14
N GLN A 166 21.63 -9.50 1.04
CA GLN A 166 21.17 -8.13 0.82
C GLN A 166 20.39 -8.05 -0.49
N THR A 167 19.27 -7.32 -0.49
CA THR A 167 18.48 -7.03 -1.70
C THR A 167 17.81 -5.65 -1.63
N GLY A 168 17.24 -5.20 -2.75
CA GLY A 168 16.41 -4.00 -2.81
C GLY A 168 14.95 -4.30 -2.51
N VAL A 169 14.26 -3.38 -1.84
CA VAL A 169 12.79 -3.36 -1.70
C VAL A 169 12.24 -2.04 -2.25
N THR A 170 11.34 -2.13 -3.22
CA THR A 170 10.56 -0.99 -3.71
C THR A 170 9.29 -0.84 -2.88
N VAL A 171 9.19 0.31 -2.20
CA VAL A 171 8.05 0.68 -1.36
C VAL A 171 7.23 1.74 -2.07
N TRP A 172 5.91 1.58 -2.06
CA TRP A 172 4.98 2.43 -2.79
C TRP A 172 4.23 3.39 -1.87
N ASP A 173 4.16 4.65 -2.31
CA ASP A 173 3.19 5.65 -1.86
C ASP A 173 3.16 5.81 -0.33
N ARG A 174 1.97 5.65 0.28
CA ARG A 174 1.75 5.77 1.73
C ARG A 174 2.62 4.90 2.62
N LEU A 175 3.25 3.84 2.08
CA LEU A 175 4.12 2.97 2.86
C LEU A 175 5.52 3.55 3.01
N ILE A 176 5.91 4.52 2.17
CA ILE A 176 7.25 5.12 2.18
C ILE A 176 7.57 5.78 3.53
N PRO A 177 6.69 6.61 4.14
CA PRO A 177 6.98 7.24 5.44
C PRO A 177 7.09 6.26 6.62
N LEU A 178 6.67 5.00 6.45
CA LEU A 178 6.76 3.99 7.50
C LEU A 178 8.17 3.37 7.60
N VAL A 179 8.99 3.53 6.55
CA VAL A 179 10.30 2.88 6.42
C VAL A 179 11.41 3.93 6.58
N GLN A 180 12.24 3.75 7.60
CA GLN A 180 13.37 4.63 7.93
C GLN A 180 14.68 3.83 7.90
N GLU A 181 15.75 4.50 7.50
CA GLU A 181 17.10 3.93 7.46
C GLU A 181 17.58 3.57 8.88
N GLY A 182 18.37 2.50 8.99
CA GLY A 182 18.89 1.99 10.26
C GLY A 182 17.92 1.12 11.05
N ASN A 183 16.61 1.26 10.84
CA ASN A 183 15.59 0.51 11.58
C ASN A 183 15.37 -0.91 11.02
N CYS A 184 14.85 -1.78 11.88
CA CYS A 184 14.46 -3.14 11.54
C CYS A 184 12.94 -3.25 11.39
N TYR A 185 12.50 -3.95 10.34
CA TYR A 185 11.10 -4.09 10.00
C TYR A 185 10.75 -5.52 9.65
N ARG A 186 9.53 -5.89 10.01
CA ARG A 186 8.85 -7.09 9.55
C ARG A 186 7.90 -6.69 8.42
N PHE A 187 8.13 -7.27 7.25
CA PHE A 187 7.29 -7.10 6.07
C PHE A 187 6.46 -8.35 5.82
N GLU A 188 5.19 -8.14 5.49
CA GLU A 188 4.27 -9.22 5.12
C GLU A 188 3.64 -8.93 3.75
N THR A 189 3.35 -10.00 3.00
CA THR A 189 2.70 -9.91 1.68
C THR A 189 3.49 -9.07 0.68
N LEU A 190 4.79 -9.34 0.58
CA LEU A 190 5.65 -8.79 -0.47
C LEU A 190 5.56 -9.64 -1.74
N THR A 191 6.03 -9.08 -2.86
CA THR A 191 6.22 -9.82 -4.10
C THR A 191 7.61 -9.62 -4.65
N THR A 192 8.15 -10.62 -5.33
CA THR A 192 9.41 -10.49 -6.06
C THR A 192 9.20 -9.81 -7.41
N ARG A 193 10.22 -9.09 -7.87
CA ARG A 193 10.30 -8.48 -9.20
C ARG A 193 11.73 -8.64 -9.70
N LYS A 194 11.92 -8.75 -11.01
CA LYS A 194 13.26 -8.66 -11.61
C LYS A 194 13.56 -7.21 -12.00
N GLU A 195 14.71 -6.72 -11.56
CA GLU A 195 15.31 -5.47 -12.01
C GLU A 195 16.69 -5.81 -12.60
N GLY A 196 16.76 -5.83 -13.93
CA GLY A 196 17.88 -6.47 -14.63
C GLY A 196 17.95 -7.96 -14.26
N ASP A 197 19.10 -8.39 -13.74
CA ASP A 197 19.33 -9.76 -13.28
C ASP A 197 19.12 -9.94 -11.77
N ARG A 198 18.78 -8.87 -11.04
CA ARG A 198 18.55 -8.93 -9.59
C ARG A 198 17.07 -9.19 -9.28
N THR A 199 16.82 -10.12 -8.37
CA THR A 199 15.51 -10.28 -7.73
C THR A 199 15.38 -9.25 -6.61
N VAL A 200 14.46 -8.30 -6.78
CA VAL A 200 14.12 -7.26 -5.81
C VAL A 200 12.72 -7.51 -5.24
N LEU A 201 12.47 -6.97 -4.07
CA LEU A 201 11.18 -7.02 -3.39
C LEU A 201 10.33 -5.81 -3.79
N CYS A 202 9.02 -6.00 -3.77
CA CYS A 202 8.05 -4.96 -4.10
C CYS A 202 6.87 -5.06 -3.14
N THR A 203 6.53 -3.95 -2.49
CA THR A 203 5.31 -3.89 -1.68
C THR A 203 4.08 -4.00 -2.58
N THR A 204 3.01 -4.55 -2.02
CA THR A 204 1.69 -4.70 -2.64
C THR A 204 0.67 -3.85 -1.89
N LEU A 205 -0.56 -3.76 -2.43
CA LEU A 205 -1.65 -3.03 -1.78
C LEU A 205 -2.04 -3.59 -0.40
N SER A 206 -1.74 -4.89 -0.18
CA SER A 206 -1.98 -5.62 1.05
C SER A 206 -0.74 -5.76 1.93
N THR A 207 0.38 -5.12 1.57
CA THR A 207 1.59 -5.17 2.40
C THR A 207 1.35 -4.52 3.74
N VAL A 208 1.80 -5.23 4.78
CA VAL A 208 1.86 -4.73 6.15
C VAL A 208 3.34 -4.59 6.52
N ILE A 209 3.67 -3.45 7.13
CA ILE A 209 5.02 -3.14 7.61
C ILE A 209 4.90 -2.87 9.10
N THR A 210 5.68 -3.58 9.91
CA THR A 210 5.72 -3.39 11.36
C THR A 210 7.16 -3.20 11.81
N ILE A 211 7.41 -2.22 12.67
CA ILE A 211 8.73 -2.05 13.28
C ILE A 211 9.00 -3.24 14.20
N THR A 212 10.21 -3.75 14.17
CA THR A 212 10.62 -4.92 14.96
C THR A 212 11.73 -4.51 15.92
N THR A 213 11.57 -4.85 17.20
CA THR A 213 12.57 -4.59 18.25
C THR A 213 13.67 -5.65 18.29
N THR A 214 13.48 -6.76 17.59
CA THR A 214 14.50 -7.80 17.42
C THR A 214 15.59 -7.29 16.49
N GLU A 215 16.85 -7.39 16.91
CA GLU A 215 17.98 -7.04 16.06
C GLU A 215 18.07 -8.02 14.88
N VAL A 216 17.85 -7.49 13.68
CA VAL A 216 18.15 -8.22 12.46
C VAL A 216 19.64 -8.09 12.20
N GLY A 217 20.33 -9.23 12.12
CA GLY A 217 21.75 -9.29 11.78
C GLY A 217 22.01 -8.94 10.32
N GLN A 218 23.29 -8.86 9.96
CA GLN A 218 23.76 -8.46 8.62
C GLN A 218 24.68 -9.56 8.06
N PRO A 219 24.81 -9.68 6.73
CA PRO A 219 25.71 -10.65 6.14
C PRO A 219 27.17 -10.17 6.29
N ALA A 220 28.12 -11.09 6.23
CA ALA A 220 29.55 -10.79 6.43
C ALA A 220 30.13 -9.75 5.44
N SER A 221 29.51 -9.59 4.27
CA SER A 221 29.86 -8.57 3.29
C SER A 221 28.60 -7.92 2.74
N LEU A 222 28.52 -6.60 2.88
CA LEU A 222 27.49 -5.77 2.27
C LEU A 222 27.95 -5.27 0.90
N ARG A 223 27.03 -5.17 -0.04
CA ARG A 223 27.26 -4.53 -1.33
C ARG A 223 27.21 -3.01 -1.12
N PRO A 224 28.20 -2.25 -1.64
CA PRO A 224 28.14 -0.80 -1.61
C PRO A 224 26.88 -0.31 -2.31
N VAL A 225 26.13 0.57 -1.65
CA VAL A 225 24.96 1.22 -2.21
C VAL A 225 25.40 2.62 -2.67
N THR A 226 25.45 2.83 -3.97
CA THR A 226 25.75 4.16 -4.54
C THR A 226 24.46 4.95 -4.67
N ALA A 227 24.03 5.60 -3.59
CA ALA A 227 23.01 6.64 -3.68
C ALA A 227 23.68 7.95 -4.15
N ARG A 228 23.03 8.67 -5.08
CA ARG A 228 23.42 10.07 -5.35
C ARG A 228 23.05 10.88 -4.12
N ALA A 229 23.94 11.77 -3.71
CA ALA A 229 23.68 12.66 -2.58
C ALA A 229 22.46 13.53 -2.89
N ASP A 230 21.54 13.59 -1.94
CA ASP A 230 20.46 14.56 -1.96
C ASP A 230 21.05 15.95 -1.63
N GLU A 231 20.45 16.98 -2.21
CA GLU A 231 20.81 18.37 -1.94
C GLU A 231 19.89 18.95 -0.86
N THR A 232 20.46 19.70 0.07
CA THR A 232 19.69 20.41 1.10
C THR A 232 19.64 21.90 0.79
N VAL A 233 18.44 22.42 0.65
CA VAL A 233 18.14 23.85 0.46
C VAL A 233 17.53 24.37 1.75
N ARG A 234 18.00 25.54 2.22
CA ARG A 234 17.44 26.23 3.38
C ARG A 234 17.02 27.64 2.99
N GLY A 235 15.83 28.05 3.43
CA GLY A 235 15.36 29.42 3.28
C GLY A 235 13.85 29.57 3.40
N PRO A 236 13.33 30.79 3.17
CA PRO A 236 11.91 31.10 3.30
C PRO A 236 11.09 30.53 2.13
N VAL A 237 9.86 30.15 2.43
CA VAL A 237 8.88 29.71 1.43
C VAL A 237 8.24 30.92 0.77
N THR A 238 8.34 31.02 -0.56
CA THR A 238 7.67 32.07 -1.34
C THR A 238 6.41 31.58 -2.03
N GLY A 239 6.29 30.28 -2.25
CA GLY A 239 5.13 29.68 -2.88
C GLY A 239 4.99 28.21 -2.54
N VAL A 240 3.75 27.78 -2.37
CA VAL A 240 3.39 26.38 -2.17
C VAL A 240 2.09 26.09 -2.91
N GLN A 241 2.04 24.97 -3.59
CA GLN A 241 0.83 24.40 -4.17
C GLN A 241 0.79 22.92 -3.82
N ILE A 242 -0.26 22.49 -3.14
CA ILE A 242 -0.49 21.10 -2.77
C ILE A 242 -1.78 20.63 -3.44
N VAL A 243 -1.77 19.41 -3.96
CA VAL A 243 -2.93 18.76 -4.56
C VAL A 243 -3.19 17.48 -3.80
N ALA A 244 -4.28 17.44 -3.04
CA ALA A 244 -4.80 16.23 -2.43
C ALA A 244 -5.68 15.46 -3.41
N LYS A 245 -5.30 14.21 -3.70
CA LYS A 245 -6.09 13.30 -4.53
C LYS A 245 -6.69 12.20 -3.65
N PRO A 246 -8.01 12.21 -3.41
CA PRO A 246 -8.65 11.17 -2.64
C PRO A 246 -8.67 9.85 -3.40
N ARG A 247 -8.52 8.75 -2.66
CA ARG A 247 -8.46 7.39 -3.19
C ARG A 247 -9.34 6.46 -2.38
N CYS A 248 -10.08 5.61 -3.08
CA CYS A 248 -10.88 4.57 -2.45
C CYS A 248 -9.99 3.61 -1.66
N ARG A 249 -10.29 3.38 -0.38
CA ARG A 249 -9.51 2.45 0.47
C ARG A 249 -9.52 1.01 -0.02
N ARG A 250 -10.54 0.63 -0.79
CA ARG A 250 -10.75 -0.77 -1.20
C ARG A 250 -10.23 -1.09 -2.60
N CYS A 251 -10.44 -0.20 -3.57
CA CYS A 251 -9.97 -0.42 -4.95
C CYS A 251 -8.80 0.49 -5.34
N HIS A 252 -8.41 1.42 -4.45
CA HIS A 252 -7.32 2.38 -4.65
C HIS A 252 -7.50 3.29 -5.86
N ALA A 253 -8.69 3.37 -6.46
CA ALA A 253 -8.97 4.31 -7.54
C ALA A 253 -8.99 5.75 -7.01
N GLY A 254 -8.42 6.67 -7.77
CA GLY A 254 -8.61 8.11 -7.55
C GLY A 254 -10.08 8.48 -7.64
N GLN A 255 -10.50 9.48 -6.87
CA GLN A 255 -11.85 10.02 -6.84
C GLN A 255 -11.77 11.50 -7.24
N GLU A 256 -12.57 11.92 -8.21
CA GLU A 256 -12.57 13.31 -8.66
C GLU A 256 -13.65 14.13 -7.94
N ASN A 257 -14.78 13.50 -7.60
CA ASN A 257 -15.94 14.19 -7.04
C ASN A 257 -16.20 13.82 -5.56
N LEU A 258 -15.14 13.56 -4.79
CA LEU A 258 -15.29 13.31 -3.35
C LEU A 258 -15.67 14.61 -2.63
N LEU A 259 -16.91 14.71 -2.15
CA LEU A 259 -17.36 15.83 -1.33
C LEU A 259 -17.01 15.58 0.14
N ILE A 260 -15.93 16.20 0.61
CA ILE A 260 -15.39 16.03 1.97
C ILE A 260 -16.42 16.35 3.06
N LYS A 261 -17.38 17.24 2.78
CA LYS A 261 -18.44 17.65 3.72
C LYS A 261 -19.52 16.59 3.95
N LEU A 262 -19.62 15.59 3.06
CA LEU A 262 -20.59 14.51 3.22
C LEU A 262 -20.03 13.41 4.13
N SER A 263 -20.89 12.78 4.92
CA SER A 263 -20.49 11.67 5.80
C SER A 263 -20.14 10.39 5.04
N THR A 264 -20.68 10.22 3.82
CA THR A 264 -20.46 9.05 2.98
C THR A 264 -20.25 9.43 1.51
N HIS A 265 -19.50 8.59 0.79
CA HIS A 265 -19.26 8.72 -0.64
C HIS A 265 -19.23 7.35 -1.32
N ARG A 266 -19.86 7.25 -2.49
CA ARG A 266 -19.86 6.03 -3.30
C ARG A 266 -18.69 6.07 -4.27
N CYS A 267 -17.81 5.06 -4.19
CA CYS A 267 -16.62 5.04 -5.01
C CYS A 267 -16.97 5.00 -6.51
N GLU A 268 -16.40 5.92 -7.29
CA GLU A 268 -16.66 6.07 -8.73
C GLU A 268 -16.26 4.82 -9.55
N ARG A 269 -15.30 4.02 -9.07
CA ARG A 269 -14.82 2.81 -9.78
C ARG A 269 -15.44 1.51 -9.29
N CYS A 270 -15.53 1.30 -7.97
CA CYS A 270 -16.04 0.04 -7.42
C CYS A 270 -17.49 0.10 -6.95
N ALA A 271 -18.14 1.27 -7.00
CA ALA A 271 -19.52 1.53 -6.61
C ALA A 271 -19.87 1.20 -5.14
N ILE A 272 -18.88 0.92 -4.29
CA ILE A 272 -19.07 0.65 -2.87
C ILE A 272 -19.26 1.98 -2.13
N LEU A 273 -20.32 2.08 -1.34
CA LEU A 273 -20.57 3.19 -0.42
C LEU A 273 -19.70 3.06 0.83
N GLN A 274 -19.01 4.13 1.22
CA GLN A 274 -18.06 4.14 2.33
C GLN A 274 -18.19 5.47 3.08
N HIS A 275 -17.79 5.50 4.35
CA HIS A 275 -17.59 6.78 5.04
C HIS A 275 -16.54 7.61 4.32
N THR A 276 -16.78 8.91 4.17
CA THR A 276 -15.84 9.84 3.51
C THR A 276 -14.48 9.84 4.20
N ALA A 277 -14.46 9.78 5.53
CA ALA A 277 -13.24 9.65 6.33
C ALA A 277 -12.46 8.34 6.09
N ALA A 278 -13.07 7.33 5.46
CA ALA A 278 -12.38 6.08 5.13
C ALA A 278 -11.55 6.20 3.83
N TYR A 279 -11.75 7.24 3.01
CA TYR A 279 -10.95 7.48 1.82
C TYR A 279 -9.54 7.91 2.21
N MET A 280 -8.56 7.43 1.46
CA MET A 280 -7.16 7.79 1.66
C MET A 280 -6.82 9.01 0.81
N VAL A 281 -5.79 9.75 1.17
CA VAL A 281 -5.32 10.89 0.40
C VAL A 281 -3.90 10.64 -0.08
N SER A 282 -3.62 10.97 -1.33
CA SER A 282 -2.26 11.10 -1.86
C SER A 282 -2.00 12.55 -2.23
N TYR A 283 -0.87 13.09 -1.80
CA TYR A 283 -0.45 14.46 -2.08
C TYR A 283 0.56 14.50 -3.22
N SER A 284 0.56 15.63 -3.93
CA SER A 284 1.58 16.02 -4.89
C SER A 284 1.56 17.53 -5.00
N GLY A 285 2.65 18.17 -5.41
CA GLY A 285 2.63 19.63 -5.46
C GLY A 285 3.93 20.25 -5.92
N VAL A 286 4.01 21.56 -5.71
CA VAL A 286 5.19 22.38 -5.96
C VAL A 286 5.49 23.17 -4.69
N LEU A 287 6.77 23.20 -4.31
CA LEU A 287 7.30 24.03 -3.24
C LEU A 287 8.36 24.96 -3.83
N ILE A 288 8.25 26.25 -3.51
CA ILE A 288 9.16 27.29 -3.97
C ILE A 288 9.85 27.90 -2.74
N VAL A 289 11.17 27.83 -2.71
CA VAL A 289 12.01 28.33 -1.62
C VAL A 289 13.09 29.23 -2.21
N ILE A 290 13.39 30.35 -1.55
CA ILE A 290 14.57 31.15 -1.86
C ILE A 290 15.75 30.57 -1.09
N GLY A 291 16.77 30.09 -1.80
CA GLY A 291 17.98 29.58 -1.17
C GLY A 291 18.82 30.68 -0.51
N ARG A 292 19.84 30.28 0.27
CA ARG A 292 20.80 31.23 0.87
C ARG A 292 21.61 32.01 -0.16
N ASP A 293 21.69 31.51 -1.38
CA ASP A 293 22.25 32.19 -2.55
C ASP A 293 21.36 33.31 -3.09
N GLY A 294 20.13 33.44 -2.59
CA GLY A 294 19.13 34.41 -3.07
C GLY A 294 18.38 33.93 -4.31
N GLU A 295 18.68 32.73 -4.80
CA GLU A 295 18.04 32.15 -5.99
C GLU A 295 16.76 31.42 -5.61
N GLU A 296 15.72 31.63 -6.40
CA GLU A 296 14.44 30.94 -6.22
C GLU A 296 14.51 29.52 -6.81
N ARG A 297 14.14 28.52 -6.01
CA ARG A 297 14.15 27.11 -6.40
C ARG A 297 12.75 26.53 -6.33
N SER A 298 12.26 26.11 -7.49
CA SER A 298 10.99 25.39 -7.63
C SER A 298 11.24 23.88 -7.59
N MET A 299 10.56 23.18 -6.68
CA MET A 299 10.78 21.76 -6.39
C MET A 299 9.46 21.01 -6.37
N THR A 300 9.48 19.72 -6.75
CA THR A 300 8.26 18.89 -6.77
C THR A 300 8.02 18.24 -5.41
N LEU A 301 6.88 18.53 -4.78
CA LEU A 301 6.45 17.87 -3.54
C LEU A 301 5.99 16.44 -3.82
N THR A 302 6.59 15.50 -3.08
CA THR A 302 6.22 14.08 -3.11
C THR A 302 5.16 13.76 -2.05
N ASN A 303 4.42 12.67 -2.24
CA ASN A 303 3.41 12.25 -1.28
C ASN A 303 4.03 11.94 0.09
N SER A 304 5.18 11.26 0.10
CA SER A 304 5.89 10.88 1.31
C SER A 304 6.38 12.09 2.11
N ALA A 305 6.90 13.12 1.44
CA ALA A 305 7.34 14.35 2.09
C ALA A 305 6.17 15.08 2.78
N VAL A 306 5.05 15.25 2.08
CA VAL A 306 3.87 15.93 2.63
C VAL A 306 3.24 15.11 3.77
N LEU A 307 3.12 13.78 3.61
CA LEU A 307 2.61 12.91 4.68
C LEU A 307 3.47 12.96 5.95
N THR A 308 4.79 13.04 5.78
CA THR A 308 5.72 13.19 6.91
C THR A 308 5.48 14.53 7.61
N TYR A 309 5.38 15.63 6.86
CA TYR A 309 5.08 16.95 7.41
C TYR A 309 3.74 17.00 8.17
N VAL A 310 2.66 16.46 7.59
CA VAL A 310 1.33 16.39 8.21
C VAL A 310 1.37 15.61 9.53
N LYS A 311 2.14 14.51 9.57
CA LYS A 311 2.33 13.69 10.76
C LYS A 311 3.10 14.46 11.84
N ASP A 312 4.20 15.10 11.46
CA ASP A 312 5.09 15.81 12.39
C ASP A 312 4.38 17.02 13.04
N HIS A 313 3.46 17.67 12.32
CA HIS A 313 2.69 18.83 12.82
C HIS A 313 1.31 18.45 13.39
N SER A 314 1.02 17.14 13.55
CA SER A 314 -0.26 16.63 14.07
C SER A 314 -1.50 17.16 13.32
N LEU A 315 -1.38 17.45 12.02
CA LEU A 315 -2.43 18.05 11.18
C LEU A 315 -3.46 17.02 10.68
N SER A 316 -3.68 15.93 11.41
CA SER A 316 -4.51 14.80 10.94
C SER A 316 -5.97 15.18 10.66
N SER A 317 -6.52 16.18 11.35
CA SER A 317 -7.86 16.72 11.10
C SER A 317 -7.93 17.60 9.86
N SER A 318 -6.82 18.21 9.46
CA SER A 318 -6.71 19.16 8.33
C SER A 318 -6.08 18.51 7.09
N ALA A 319 -5.77 17.23 7.12
CA ALA A 319 -5.15 16.49 6.01
C ALA A 319 -5.99 16.56 4.71
N LEU A 320 -7.31 16.72 4.81
CA LEU A 320 -8.21 16.91 3.67
C LEU A 320 -8.43 18.39 3.29
N ASP A 321 -8.04 19.32 4.17
CA ASP A 321 -8.07 20.75 3.93
C ASP A 321 -6.71 21.21 3.40
N VAL A 322 -6.59 21.15 2.07
CA VAL A 322 -5.38 21.53 1.35
C VAL A 322 -5.01 22.99 1.61
N SER A 323 -6.00 23.88 1.70
CA SER A 323 -5.75 25.32 1.90
C SER A 323 -5.14 25.58 3.27
N ALA A 324 -5.68 24.96 4.32
CA ALA A 324 -5.09 25.04 5.65
C ALA A 324 -3.66 24.46 5.67
N LEU A 325 -3.41 23.37 4.95
CA LEU A 325 -2.08 22.78 4.85
C LEU A 325 -1.09 23.72 4.13
N GLU A 326 -1.48 24.31 3.00
CA GLU A 326 -0.68 25.32 2.29
C GLU A 326 -0.37 26.53 3.16
N GLU A 327 -1.36 27.05 3.91
CA GLU A 327 -1.19 28.15 4.86
C GLU A 327 -0.20 27.81 5.97
N THR A 328 -0.22 26.58 6.50
CA THR A 328 0.77 26.16 7.52
C THR A 328 2.19 26.10 6.97
N VAL A 329 2.35 25.63 5.72
CA VAL A 329 3.67 25.54 5.07
C VAL A 329 4.22 26.93 4.77
N ILE A 330 3.41 27.83 4.21
CA ILE A 330 3.85 29.19 3.87
C ILE A 330 4.09 30.07 5.11
N ALA A 331 3.38 29.82 6.20
CA ALA A 331 3.61 30.51 7.47
C ALA A 331 4.91 30.08 8.17
N THR A 332 5.57 29.02 7.70
CA THR A 332 6.84 28.55 8.27
C THR A 332 7.97 29.48 7.82
N PRO A 333 8.67 30.16 8.76
CA PRO A 333 9.60 31.24 8.42
C PRO A 333 10.84 30.77 7.65
N GLU A 334 11.40 29.62 8.01
CA GLU A 334 12.50 28.99 7.28
C GLU A 334 12.26 27.48 7.22
N LEU A 335 12.33 26.92 6.01
CA LEU A 335 12.28 25.48 5.79
C LEU A 335 13.67 24.95 5.46
N GLU A 336 13.97 23.78 6.01
CA GLU A 336 15.00 22.89 5.47
C GLU A 336 14.32 21.89 4.52
N VAL A 337 14.74 21.90 3.25
CA VAL A 337 14.20 21.05 2.19
C VAL A 337 15.31 20.16 1.65
N THR A 338 15.10 18.85 1.69
CA THR A 338 15.99 17.86 1.08
C THR A 338 15.42 17.41 -0.26
N VAL A 339 16.20 17.55 -1.33
CA VAL A 339 15.79 17.33 -2.71
C VAL A 339 16.69 16.30 -3.35
N ASN A 340 16.12 15.36 -4.10
CA ASN A 340 16.92 14.44 -4.88
C ASN A 340 17.40 15.08 -6.20
N HIS A 341 18.30 14.40 -6.90
CA HIS A 341 18.82 14.84 -8.20
C HIS A 341 17.77 15.01 -9.32
N ASP A 342 16.55 14.51 -9.13
CA ASP A 342 15.43 14.67 -10.07
C ASP A 342 14.54 15.88 -9.71
N GLY A 343 14.93 16.71 -8.72
CA GLY A 343 14.17 17.87 -8.27
C GLY A 343 12.94 17.54 -7.40
N MET A 344 12.88 16.32 -6.86
CA MET A 344 11.78 15.89 -5.98
C MET A 344 12.16 16.08 -4.52
N VAL A 345 11.25 16.69 -3.76
CA VAL A 345 11.40 16.87 -2.32
C VAL A 345 11.24 15.51 -1.63
N VAL A 346 12.29 15.07 -0.94
CA VAL A 346 12.33 13.83 -0.17
C VAL A 346 11.81 14.07 1.25
N ARG A 347 12.14 15.23 1.82
CA ARG A 347 11.72 15.68 3.14
C ARG A 347 11.76 17.20 3.21
N PHE A 348 10.85 17.81 3.95
CA PHE A 348 10.98 19.19 4.39
C PHE A 348 10.48 19.34 5.82
N ALA A 349 11.07 20.25 6.57
CA ALA A 349 10.70 20.55 7.96
C ALA A 349 11.03 22.00 8.30
N ALA A 350 10.32 22.54 9.30
CA ALA A 350 10.68 23.82 9.90
C ALA A 350 12.09 23.72 10.50
N LEU A 351 12.89 24.76 10.30
CA LEU A 351 14.10 24.94 11.09
C LEU A 351 13.66 25.49 12.45
N ASP A 352 13.56 24.61 13.44
CA ASP A 352 13.31 25.04 14.81
C ASP A 352 14.46 25.96 15.24
N GLY A 353 14.16 27.26 15.39
CA GLY A 353 15.01 28.16 16.15
C GLY A 353 15.08 27.62 17.58
N GLU A 354 16.29 27.58 18.16
CA GLU A 354 16.48 27.29 19.57
C GLU A 354 15.39 28.01 20.39
N ALA A 355 14.64 27.24 21.17
CA ALA A 355 13.72 27.79 22.15
C ALA A 355 14.52 28.73 23.07
N VAL A 356 14.42 30.04 22.83
CA VAL A 356 14.92 31.06 23.75
C VAL A 356 14.09 30.90 25.02
N ALA A 357 14.69 30.26 26.01
CA ALA A 357 14.18 30.23 27.37
C ALA A 357 14.15 31.67 27.90
N VAL A 358 13.00 32.33 27.77
CA VAL A 358 12.73 33.58 28.48
C VAL A 358 12.32 33.22 29.91
N GLN A 359 13.32 33.21 30.80
CA GLN A 359 13.08 33.39 32.23
C GLN A 359 12.88 34.88 32.51
N SER A 360 11.65 35.27 32.87
CA SER A 360 11.29 36.37 33.79
C SER A 360 9.78 36.61 33.61
N GLY A 361 8.92 36.77 34.61
CA GLY A 361 9.09 36.93 36.04
C GLY A 361 7.70 36.97 36.68
N GLN A 362 7.69 36.83 38.00
CA GLN A 362 6.51 36.82 38.86
C GLN A 362 5.60 38.04 38.66
N GLY A 363 4.28 37.80 38.68
CA GLY A 363 3.26 38.85 38.72
C GLY A 363 1.90 38.26 39.07
N ASN A 364 1.63 38.10 40.37
CA ASN A 364 0.30 37.83 40.93
C ASN A 364 -0.72 38.87 40.47
N VAL A 365 -1.85 38.44 39.91
CA VAL A 365 -3.14 39.13 40.03
C VAL A 365 -4.23 38.07 40.25
N VAL A 366 -5.18 38.44 41.09
CA VAL A 366 -6.06 37.64 41.95
C VAL A 366 -7.51 37.75 41.46
N LEU A 367 -8.26 36.62 41.51
CA LEU A 367 -9.74 36.44 41.58
C LEU A 367 -10.57 36.97 40.38
N ASP A 368 -11.70 36.41 39.94
CA ASP A 368 -12.74 35.53 40.48
C ASP A 368 -13.42 34.80 39.30
N THR A 369 -13.99 33.60 39.52
CA THR A 369 -15.44 33.33 39.30
C THR A 369 -15.79 31.87 39.57
N GLU A 370 -16.95 31.76 40.20
CA GLU A 370 -17.58 30.62 40.86
C GLU A 370 -18.18 29.58 39.89
N GLU A 371 -18.38 28.38 40.44
CA GLU A 371 -19.50 27.45 40.28
C GLU A 371 -20.18 27.34 38.88
N ALA A 372 -20.35 26.15 38.29
CA ALA A 372 -21.10 25.05 38.87
C ALA A 372 -20.79 23.71 38.20
N SER A 373 -20.76 22.68 39.04
CA SER A 373 -20.83 21.28 38.66
C SER A 373 -22.28 20.88 38.34
N THR A 374 -22.49 20.01 37.37
CA THR A 374 -23.51 18.94 37.49
C THR A 374 -23.23 17.81 36.50
N SER A 375 -22.81 16.70 37.08
CA SER A 375 -22.88 15.32 36.59
C SER A 375 -24.33 14.87 36.35
N TYR A 376 -24.57 13.92 35.44
CA TYR A 376 -25.44 12.72 35.57
C TYR A 376 -25.24 11.89 34.28
N ALA A 377 -24.57 10.74 34.31
CA ALA A 377 -25.03 9.41 34.73
C ALA A 377 -25.94 8.71 33.71
N VAL A 378 -25.45 7.51 33.36
CA VAL A 378 -25.97 6.50 32.43
C VAL A 378 -27.06 5.65 33.11
N GLY A 379 -28.03 5.18 32.32
CA GLY A 379 -28.71 3.91 32.58
C GLY A 379 -30.23 3.94 32.41
N GLY A 380 -30.77 2.96 31.69
CA GLY A 380 -32.19 2.61 31.76
C GLY A 380 -32.78 2.05 30.47
N ASP A 381 -32.86 0.73 30.42
CA ASP A 381 -33.61 -0.09 29.46
C ASP A 381 -35.07 0.35 29.26
N PHE A 382 -35.66 0.05 28.10
CA PHE A 382 -37.10 -0.21 28.01
C PHE A 382 -37.43 -1.16 26.84
N GLU A 383 -38.08 -2.27 27.18
CA GLU A 383 -38.77 -3.20 26.28
C GLU A 383 -40.06 -2.57 25.70
N GLY A 384 -40.36 -2.90 24.44
CA GLY A 384 -41.65 -3.49 24.07
C GLY A 384 -42.89 -2.63 23.77
N VAL A 385 -43.40 -2.87 22.55
CA VAL A 385 -44.83 -3.06 22.15
C VAL A 385 -45.58 -1.90 21.42
N ALA A 386 -46.30 -2.33 20.35
CA ALA A 386 -47.39 -1.73 19.55
C ALA A 386 -46.97 -0.69 18.48
N GLU A 387 -47.09 -0.90 17.16
CA GLU A 387 -48.22 -1.32 16.29
C GLU A 387 -49.24 -0.19 15.98
N LEU A 388 -49.67 -0.14 14.70
CA LEU A 388 -50.64 0.76 14.01
C LEU A 388 -50.01 2.03 13.39
N LEU A 389 -50.36 2.55 12.20
CA LEU A 389 -51.06 2.19 10.93
C LEU A 389 -51.25 3.55 10.17
N TYR A 390 -51.67 3.50 8.89
CA TYR A 390 -52.02 4.60 7.93
C TYR A 390 -50.86 5.19 7.09
N GLU A 391 -50.74 4.84 5.79
CA GLU A 391 -51.49 5.33 4.58
C GLU A 391 -51.19 6.84 4.33
N ASP A 392 -50.73 7.33 3.18
CA ASP A 392 -50.84 6.95 1.75
C ASP A 392 -49.49 6.86 1.00
#